data_AF-A0A8C8M0Q4-F1
#
_entry.id   AF-A0A8C8M0Q4-F1
#
_cell.length_a   1.000
_cell.length_b   1.000
_cell.length_c   1.000
_cell.angle_alpha   90.00
_cell.angle_beta   90.00
_cell.angle_gamma   90.00
#
_symmetry.space_group_name_H-M   'P 1'
#
loop_
_entity.id
_entity.type
_entity.pdbx_description
1 polymer ?
#
loop_
_entity_poly.entity_id
_entity_poly.type
_entity_poly.pdbx_seq_one_letter_code
_entity_poly.pdbx_strand_id
1 'polypeptide(L)'
;MQVIQHPAETIRTALVSSRCDLTDRYHKYSREERRLLEECLCLGDGSLFRPITEPQDFQSFYSNPYRSKPIKGHSTIYLQIIGRWSGAKITQTYVRWLRDYCQAFYYWLVVKLLPPVTVAATDCAFRINSSSHNLQIHAGERNQLTTPDAFGIMGITAVWSACYSNKNDTLTEHFLSAGMGVFSFARYDDNFYIRSYSDLWPCLEMDCYWFRLIPYIYAYPSSVWFQMVTHEIGHIFGVKYCQWMQCVIQGSNHLEHSDRRPLDLCLCLRKSRVLNTFQTHCISRLSQTLLRWIEKGGTANSEPYCPKPTLPFQTFRQWLRRCLEILDEVLEWSHSGNVYDL
;
A
#
# COMPACT_ATOMS: atom_id res chain seq x y z
N MET A 1 -15.61 -0.36 -21.74
CA MET A 1 -14.34 -0.33 -20.97
C MET A 1 -13.29 -1.03 -21.80
N GLN A 2 -12.24 -0.34 -22.26
CA GLN A 2 -11.16 -1.00 -23.02
C GLN A 2 -10.26 -1.72 -22.03
N VAL A 3 -10.33 -3.05 -22.05
CA VAL A 3 -9.48 -3.94 -21.27
C VAL A 3 -8.19 -4.15 -22.06
N ILE A 4 -7.05 -3.85 -21.46
CA ILE A 4 -5.74 -4.13 -22.07
C ILE A 4 -5.31 -5.53 -21.65
N GLN A 5 -4.90 -6.34 -22.63
CA GLN A 5 -4.21 -7.60 -22.41
C GLN A 5 -2.87 -7.54 -23.13
N HIS A 6 -1.81 -7.93 -22.43
CA HIS A 6 -0.48 -8.03 -23.01
C HIS A 6 -0.26 -9.45 -23.56
N PRO A 7 0.47 -9.61 -24.68
CA PRO A 7 0.88 -10.94 -25.14
C PRO A 7 1.71 -11.65 -24.06
N ALA A 8 1.54 -12.97 -23.92
CA ALA A 8 2.23 -13.77 -22.91
C ALA A 8 3.77 -13.62 -22.99
N GLU A 9 4.32 -13.54 -24.21
CA GLU A 9 5.75 -13.32 -24.44
C GLU A 9 6.22 -11.95 -23.90
N THR A 10 5.42 -10.90 -24.08
CA THR A 10 5.70 -9.56 -23.56
C THR A 10 5.70 -9.56 -22.04
N ILE A 11 4.71 -10.21 -21.41
CA ILE A 11 4.63 -10.31 -19.94
C ILE A 11 5.83 -11.09 -19.39
N ARG A 12 6.18 -12.21 -20.05
CA ARG A 12 7.33 -13.02 -19.64
C ARG A 12 8.64 -12.26 -19.79
N THR A 13 8.81 -11.50 -20.88
CA THR A 13 9.97 -10.62 -21.08
C THR A 13 10.01 -9.52 -20.01
N ALA A 14 8.86 -8.95 -19.64
CA ALA A 14 8.78 -7.95 -18.59
C ALA A 14 9.13 -8.51 -17.20
N LEU A 15 8.81 -9.78 -16.95
CA LEU A 15 9.21 -10.50 -15.74
C LEU A 15 10.70 -10.84 -15.78
N VAL A 16 11.20 -11.48 -16.84
CA VAL A 16 12.56 -12.07 -16.94
C VAL A 16 13.64 -11.05 -17.27
N SER A 17 13.33 -10.04 -18.09
CA SER A 17 14.23 -9.11 -18.80
C SER A 17 14.89 -9.70 -20.05
N SER A 18 15.17 -8.84 -21.03
CA SER A 18 15.97 -9.12 -22.23
C SER A 18 17.48 -8.96 -22.01
N ARG A 19 17.91 -8.41 -20.87
CA ARG A 19 19.32 -8.27 -20.51
C ARG A 19 19.88 -9.57 -19.92
N CYS A 20 20.95 -10.08 -20.51
CA CYS A 20 21.61 -11.31 -20.09
C CYS A 20 21.92 -11.36 -18.59
N ASP A 21 22.43 -10.28 -17.99
CA ASP A 21 22.76 -10.25 -16.56
C ASP A 21 21.55 -10.41 -15.62
N LEU A 22 20.38 -9.92 -16.05
CA LEU A 22 19.12 -10.03 -15.30
C LEU A 22 18.43 -11.37 -15.54
N THR A 23 18.58 -11.93 -16.74
CA THR A 23 18.17 -13.30 -17.09
C THR A 23 18.98 -14.31 -16.28
N ASP A 24 20.30 -14.18 -16.22
CA ASP A 24 21.17 -15.06 -15.42
C ASP A 24 20.78 -15.03 -13.94
N ARG A 25 20.46 -13.85 -13.41
CA ARG A 25 19.95 -13.70 -12.05
C ARG A 25 18.60 -14.37 -11.84
N TYR A 26 17.71 -14.32 -12.83
CA TYR A 26 16.44 -15.06 -12.76
C TYR A 26 16.67 -16.57 -12.70
N HIS A 27 17.60 -17.07 -13.51
CA HIS A 27 17.93 -18.50 -13.55
C HIS A 27 18.63 -19.02 -12.28
N LYS A 28 19.21 -18.13 -11.47
CA LYS A 28 19.73 -18.46 -10.13
C LYS A 28 18.64 -18.70 -9.08
N TYR A 29 17.40 -18.29 -9.34
CA TYR A 29 16.27 -18.62 -8.45
C TYR A 29 15.96 -20.11 -8.51
N SER A 30 15.43 -20.65 -7.41
CA SER A 30 15.03 -22.05 -7.36
C SER A 30 13.96 -22.35 -8.41
N ARG A 31 13.76 -23.64 -8.72
CA ARG A 31 12.74 -24.05 -9.68
C ARG A 31 11.34 -23.62 -9.20
N GLU A 32 11.11 -23.77 -7.91
CA GLU A 32 9.89 -23.45 -7.18
C GLU A 32 9.62 -21.93 -7.20
N GLU A 33 10.65 -21.12 -6.95
CA GLU A 33 10.55 -19.67 -6.99
C GLU A 33 10.25 -19.15 -8.40
N ARG A 34 10.88 -19.72 -9.42
CA ARG A 34 10.57 -19.37 -10.82
C ARG A 34 9.16 -19.78 -11.18
N ARG A 35 8.74 -20.99 -10.82
CA ARG A 35 7.36 -21.46 -11.02
C ARG A 35 6.36 -20.51 -10.36
N LEU A 36 6.61 -20.10 -9.12
CA LEU A 36 5.75 -19.16 -8.40
C LEU A 36 5.64 -17.81 -9.12
N LEU A 37 6.77 -17.24 -9.57
CA LEU A 37 6.78 -15.97 -10.30
C LEU A 37 6.03 -16.05 -11.64
N GLU A 38 6.06 -17.18 -12.32
CA GLU A 38 5.26 -17.42 -13.53
C GLU A 38 3.77 -17.59 -13.17
N GLU A 39 3.41 -18.31 -12.09
CA GLU A 39 2.01 -18.43 -11.62
C GLU A 39 1.42 -17.05 -11.23
N CYS A 40 2.23 -16.11 -10.72
CA CYS A 40 1.81 -14.73 -10.45
C CYS A 40 1.35 -13.97 -11.70
N LEU A 41 1.76 -14.40 -12.90
CA LEU A 41 1.35 -13.80 -14.17
C LEU A 41 -0.04 -14.27 -14.60
N CYS A 42 -0.60 -15.28 -13.95
CA CYS A 42 -1.93 -15.82 -14.24
C CYS A 42 -2.99 -15.33 -13.24
N LEU A 43 -2.63 -14.41 -12.34
CA LEU A 43 -3.56 -13.86 -11.35
C LEU A 43 -4.60 -12.92 -11.99
N GLY A 44 -5.86 -13.16 -11.65
CA GLY A 44 -7.00 -12.39 -12.15
C GLY A 44 -7.51 -12.87 -13.51
N ASP A 45 -8.48 -12.16 -14.06
CA ASP A 45 -9.05 -12.42 -15.40
C ASP A 45 -8.23 -11.78 -16.55
N GLY A 46 -7.03 -11.28 -16.22
CA GLY A 46 -6.18 -10.53 -17.15
C GLY A 46 -6.72 -9.14 -17.51
N SER A 47 -7.82 -8.69 -16.90
CA SER A 47 -8.36 -7.38 -17.19
C SER A 47 -7.62 -6.28 -16.44
N LEU A 48 -7.15 -5.28 -17.20
CA LEU A 48 -6.45 -4.11 -16.69
C LEU A 48 -7.28 -2.84 -16.86
N PHE A 49 -7.16 -1.94 -15.88
CA PHE A 49 -7.61 -0.56 -16.01
C PHE A 49 -6.72 0.21 -16.98
N ARG A 50 -7.26 1.31 -17.52
CA ARG A 50 -6.54 2.15 -18.48
C ARG A 50 -5.20 2.63 -17.89
N PRO A 51 -4.13 2.62 -18.70
CA PRO A 51 -2.80 2.97 -18.25
C PRO A 51 -2.73 4.47 -17.96
N ILE A 52 -2.18 4.81 -16.80
CA ILE A 52 -1.95 6.19 -16.34
C ILE A 52 -0.59 6.70 -16.86
N THR A 53 0.37 5.79 -17.02
CA THR A 53 1.76 6.02 -17.46
C THR A 53 2.26 4.84 -18.30
N GLU A 54 3.48 4.88 -18.84
CA GLU A 54 4.09 3.67 -19.42
C GLU A 54 4.33 2.57 -18.36
N PRO A 55 4.16 1.28 -18.69
CA PRO A 55 4.38 0.16 -17.78
C PRO A 55 5.88 0.02 -17.43
N GLN A 56 6.19 -0.08 -16.14
CA GLN A 56 7.55 -0.37 -15.70
C GLN A 56 7.76 -1.89 -15.62
N ASP A 57 8.60 -2.46 -16.47
CA ASP A 57 9.05 -3.85 -16.39
C ASP A 57 10.13 -4.05 -15.29
N PHE A 58 10.60 -5.29 -15.10
CA PHE A 58 11.65 -5.59 -14.13
C PHE A 58 12.99 -4.92 -14.48
N GLN A 59 13.34 -4.86 -15.77
CA GLN A 59 14.59 -4.26 -16.24
C GLN A 59 14.67 -2.76 -15.94
N SER A 60 13.62 -2.04 -16.28
CA SER A 60 13.47 -0.60 -16.07
C SER A 60 13.44 -0.27 -14.58
N PHE A 61 12.76 -1.10 -13.77
CA PHE A 61 12.81 -0.99 -12.32
C PHE A 61 14.23 -1.21 -11.78
N TYR A 62 14.90 -2.27 -12.21
CA TYR A 62 16.21 -2.65 -11.70
C TYR A 62 17.29 -1.61 -12.03
N SER A 63 17.19 -1.02 -13.22
CA SER A 63 18.14 -0.05 -13.77
C SER A 63 17.86 1.39 -13.33
N ASN A 64 16.74 1.64 -12.64
CA ASN A 64 16.37 2.98 -12.21
C ASN A 64 17.37 3.51 -11.16
N PRO A 65 18.13 4.59 -11.45
CA PRO A 65 19.07 5.17 -10.50
C PRO A 65 18.38 5.82 -9.29
N TYR A 66 17.11 6.22 -9.44
CA TYR A 66 16.28 6.80 -8.38
C TYR A 66 15.58 5.75 -7.51
N ARG A 67 15.99 4.47 -7.61
CA ARG A 67 15.45 3.41 -6.75
C ARG A 67 16.01 3.55 -5.34
N SER A 68 15.16 3.86 -4.38
CA SER A 68 15.51 3.92 -2.96
C SER A 68 15.70 2.51 -2.40
N LYS A 69 16.79 2.33 -1.65
CA LYS A 69 17.04 1.11 -0.86
C LYS A 69 17.26 1.48 0.60
N PRO A 70 16.66 0.75 1.54
CA PRO A 70 16.95 0.90 2.96
C PRO A 70 18.45 0.75 3.20
N ILE A 71 19.04 1.67 3.97
CA ILE A 71 20.43 1.62 4.42
C ILE A 71 20.48 1.47 5.94
N LYS A 72 21.61 1.03 6.48
CA LYS A 72 21.78 0.90 7.93
C LYS A 72 21.51 2.25 8.61
N GLY A 73 20.60 2.27 9.58
CA GLY A 73 20.18 3.49 10.28
C GLY A 73 19.06 4.28 9.60
N HIS A 74 18.69 3.95 8.36
CA HIS A 74 17.54 4.52 7.64
C HIS A 74 16.72 3.38 6.99
N SER A 75 16.07 2.61 7.85
CA SER A 75 15.30 1.41 7.48
C SER A 75 13.92 1.35 8.14
N THR A 76 13.45 2.46 8.70
CA THR A 76 12.16 2.55 9.38
C THR A 76 11.13 3.23 8.48
N ILE A 77 9.97 2.62 8.28
CA ILE A 77 8.79 3.27 7.70
C ILE A 77 7.93 3.82 8.83
N TYR A 78 7.61 5.10 8.76
CA TYR A 78 6.71 5.75 9.71
C TYR A 78 5.33 5.94 9.10
N LEU A 79 4.29 5.55 9.84
CA LEU A 79 2.91 5.90 9.52
C LEU A 79 2.52 7.12 10.35
N GLN A 80 2.27 8.25 9.69
CA GLN A 80 1.90 9.51 10.32
C GLN A 80 0.41 9.77 10.14
N ILE A 81 -0.33 9.80 11.25
CA ILE A 81 -1.73 10.19 11.22
C ILE A 81 -1.83 11.72 11.17
N ILE A 82 -2.56 12.26 10.19
CA ILE A 82 -2.74 13.70 9.97
C ILE A 82 -4.23 14.06 10.11
N GLY A 83 -4.53 15.01 10.99
CA GLY A 83 -5.87 15.45 11.36
C GLY A 83 -6.31 14.97 12.74
N ARG A 84 -7.42 15.51 13.23
CA ARG A 84 -7.99 15.16 14.56
C ARG A 84 -8.97 14.00 14.40
N TRP A 85 -8.70 12.85 15.03
CA TRP A 85 -9.46 11.60 14.84
C TRP A 85 -10.30 11.35 16.11
N SER A 86 -11.58 11.70 16.10
CA SER A 86 -12.44 11.75 17.29
C SER A 86 -13.18 10.46 17.66
N GLY A 87 -12.97 9.36 16.90
CA GLY A 87 -13.53 8.02 17.20
C GLY A 87 -12.60 7.11 17.99
N ALA A 88 -12.07 7.61 19.12
CA ALA A 88 -10.79 7.19 19.70
C ALA A 88 -10.48 5.68 19.71
N LYS A 89 -11.40 4.78 20.10
CA LYS A 89 -11.03 3.36 20.28
C LYS A 89 -10.98 2.57 18.97
N ILE A 90 -12.00 2.70 18.12
CA ILE A 90 -12.13 1.95 16.88
C ILE A 90 -11.06 2.34 15.87
N THR A 91 -10.90 3.65 15.67
CA THR A 91 -9.98 4.15 14.64
C THR A 91 -8.53 3.86 15.04
N GLN A 92 -8.21 3.93 16.33
CA GLN A 92 -6.92 3.46 16.84
C GLN A 92 -6.71 1.96 16.57
N THR A 93 -7.73 1.12 16.73
CA THR A 93 -7.63 -0.31 16.42
C THR A 93 -7.35 -0.56 14.93
N TYR A 94 -8.03 0.13 14.02
CA TYR A 94 -7.74 0.03 12.58
C TYR A 94 -6.34 0.49 12.22
N VAL A 95 -5.89 1.62 12.79
CA VAL A 95 -4.53 2.13 12.56
C VAL A 95 -3.48 1.14 13.07
N ARG A 96 -3.73 0.49 14.21
CA ARG A 96 -2.86 -0.61 14.70
C ARG A 96 -2.86 -1.79 13.74
N TRP A 97 -4.02 -2.23 13.24
CA TRP A 97 -4.08 -3.30 12.24
C TRP A 97 -3.35 -2.93 10.96
N LEU A 98 -3.46 -1.69 10.50
CA LEU A 98 -2.75 -1.18 9.33
C LEU A 98 -1.24 -1.20 9.53
N ARG A 99 -0.76 -0.74 10.70
CA ARG A 99 0.66 -0.83 11.08
C ARG A 99 1.13 -2.28 11.11
N ASP A 100 0.38 -3.16 11.76
CA ASP A 100 0.72 -4.59 11.86
C ASP A 100 0.72 -5.27 10.49
N TYR A 101 -0.19 -4.87 9.59
CA TYR A 101 -0.24 -5.36 8.22
C TYR A 101 0.96 -4.88 7.41
N CYS A 102 1.29 -3.60 7.50
CA CYS A 102 2.48 -3.05 6.83
C CYS A 102 3.75 -3.74 7.36
N GLN A 103 3.83 -3.99 8.66
CA GLN A 103 4.92 -4.75 9.28
C GLN A 103 4.99 -6.18 8.76
N ALA A 104 3.86 -6.83 8.44
CA ALA A 104 3.85 -8.14 7.80
C ALA A 104 4.23 -8.07 6.32
N PHE A 105 3.72 -7.10 5.57
CA PHE A 105 4.00 -6.97 4.13
C PHE A 105 5.44 -6.54 3.85
N TYR A 106 5.97 -5.62 4.65
CA TYR A 106 7.34 -5.13 4.59
C TYR A 106 8.18 -5.69 5.75
N TYR A 107 8.08 -7.00 6.00
CA TYR A 107 8.66 -7.66 7.17
C TYR A 107 10.18 -7.49 7.35
N TRP A 108 10.91 -7.10 6.30
CA TRP A 108 12.34 -6.82 6.36
C TRP A 108 12.66 -5.38 6.83
N LEU A 109 11.62 -4.59 7.14
CA LEU A 109 11.73 -3.25 7.69
C LEU A 109 11.00 -3.14 9.02
N VAL A 110 11.28 -2.04 9.72
CA VAL A 110 10.55 -1.66 10.93
C VAL A 110 9.45 -0.69 10.54
N VAL A 111 8.21 -0.95 10.96
CA VAL A 111 7.07 -0.04 10.75
C VAL A 111 6.61 0.53 12.08
N LYS A 112 6.69 1.85 12.23
CA LYS A 112 6.30 2.57 13.46
C LYS A 112 5.14 3.52 13.21
N LEU A 113 4.31 3.73 14.22
CA LEU A 113 3.28 4.76 14.22
C LEU A 113 3.82 6.00 14.93
N LEU A 114 3.64 7.17 14.30
CA LEU A 114 3.92 8.45 14.93
C LEU A 114 2.68 8.99 15.68
N PRO A 115 2.87 9.84 16.70
CA PRO A 115 1.76 10.56 17.32
C PRO A 115 0.95 11.34 16.28
N PRO A 116 -0.38 11.36 16.34
CA PRO A 116 -1.20 12.14 15.42
C PRO A 116 -0.82 13.63 15.44
N VAL A 117 -0.79 14.25 14.27
CA VAL A 117 -0.53 15.69 14.10
C VAL A 117 -1.75 16.37 13.49
N THR A 118 -1.94 17.67 13.76
CA THR A 118 -2.96 18.46 13.07
C THR A 118 -2.50 18.78 11.65
N VAL A 119 -3.43 19.15 10.76
CA VAL A 119 -3.07 19.62 9.41
C VAL A 119 -2.19 20.88 9.49
N ALA A 120 -2.45 21.77 10.44
CA ALA A 120 -1.61 22.96 10.63
C ALA A 120 -0.17 22.60 11.01
N ALA A 121 0.03 21.55 11.81
CA ALA A 121 1.36 21.11 12.24
C ALA A 121 2.17 20.42 11.13
N THR A 122 1.60 20.14 9.97
CA THR A 122 2.36 19.58 8.84
C THR A 122 3.09 20.65 8.04
N ASP A 123 2.77 21.93 8.23
CA ASP A 123 3.26 23.08 7.46
C ASP A 123 3.06 22.94 5.93
N CYS A 124 2.11 22.10 5.52
CA CYS A 124 1.77 21.94 4.12
C CYS A 124 0.96 23.14 3.64
N ALA A 125 1.26 23.66 2.45
CA ALA A 125 0.34 24.54 1.75
C ALA A 125 -1.02 23.85 1.55
N PHE A 126 -2.12 24.61 1.59
CA PHE A 126 -3.46 24.07 1.35
C PHE A 126 -4.28 25.02 0.47
N ARG A 127 -5.29 24.47 -0.22
CA ARG A 127 -6.27 25.24 -1.00
C ARG A 127 -7.67 24.68 -0.78
N ILE A 128 -8.70 25.49 -0.96
CA ILE A 128 -10.07 24.98 -1.13
C ILE A 128 -10.29 24.80 -2.64
N ASN A 129 -10.66 23.60 -3.05
CA ASN A 129 -10.91 23.32 -4.47
C ASN A 129 -12.15 24.09 -4.94
N SER A 130 -12.08 24.76 -6.08
CA SER A 130 -13.23 25.53 -6.60
C SER A 130 -14.40 24.67 -7.09
N SER A 131 -14.15 23.40 -7.44
CA SER A 131 -15.15 22.49 -8.02
C SER A 131 -15.75 21.54 -6.98
N SER A 132 -14.91 20.91 -6.15
CA SER A 132 -15.39 20.03 -5.07
C SER A 132 -15.62 20.77 -3.75
N HIS A 133 -15.20 22.04 -3.65
CA HIS A 133 -15.26 22.83 -2.44
C HIS A 133 -14.59 22.20 -1.21
N ASN A 134 -13.72 21.19 -1.41
CA ASN A 134 -13.02 20.48 -0.35
C ASN A 134 -11.63 21.06 -0.08
N LEU A 135 -11.19 21.01 1.18
CA LEU A 135 -9.82 21.36 1.59
C LEU A 135 -8.82 20.36 0.99
N GLN A 136 -7.86 20.87 0.24
CA GLN A 136 -6.78 20.15 -0.42
C GLN A 136 -5.45 20.49 0.24
N ILE A 137 -4.80 19.50 0.83
CA ILE A 137 -3.42 19.61 1.32
C ILE A 137 -2.47 19.38 0.15
N HIS A 138 -1.55 20.31 -0.06
CA HIS A 138 -0.46 20.18 -1.02
C HIS A 138 0.59 19.23 -0.47
N ALA A 139 0.74 18.07 -1.11
CA ALA A 139 1.73 17.09 -0.67
C ALA A 139 3.17 17.42 -1.14
N GLY A 140 3.36 18.47 -1.97
CA GLY A 140 4.61 18.70 -2.70
C GLY A 140 5.62 19.71 -2.20
N GLU A 141 5.46 20.18 -0.97
CA GLU A 141 6.55 20.85 -0.27
C GLU A 141 7.12 19.91 0.80
N ARG A 142 8.39 20.10 1.14
CA ARG A 142 9.10 19.32 2.15
C ARG A 142 8.36 19.46 3.48
N ASN A 143 7.43 18.56 3.78
CA ASN A 143 6.75 18.56 5.07
C ASN A 143 7.82 18.41 6.16
N GLN A 144 7.67 19.14 7.26
CA GLN A 144 8.60 19.04 8.40
C GLN A 144 8.53 17.69 9.14
N LEU A 145 7.65 16.79 8.69
CA LEU A 145 7.59 15.39 9.11
C LEU A 145 8.90 14.72 8.68
N THR A 146 9.92 14.88 9.51
CA THR A 146 11.25 14.32 9.30
C THR A 146 11.60 13.55 10.57
N THR A 147 11.89 12.27 10.41
CA THR A 147 12.46 11.46 11.48
C THR A 147 13.86 11.06 11.07
N PRO A 148 14.89 11.26 11.91
CA PRO A 148 16.28 11.02 11.52
C PRO A 148 16.56 9.61 10.98
N ASP A 149 15.88 8.57 11.48
CA ASP A 149 16.04 7.17 11.04
C ASP A 149 14.99 6.72 10.00
N ALA A 150 14.18 7.65 9.48
CA ALA A 150 13.16 7.32 8.49
C ALA A 150 13.81 6.89 7.17
N PHE A 151 13.42 5.71 6.70
CA PHE A 151 13.50 5.35 5.30
C PHE A 151 12.39 6.04 4.51
N GLY A 152 11.20 6.10 5.10
CA GLY A 152 10.12 6.91 4.55
C GLY A 152 8.96 7.14 5.52
N ILE A 153 8.14 8.13 5.22
CA ILE A 153 6.98 8.52 6.02
C ILE A 153 5.73 8.48 5.14
N MET A 154 4.74 7.72 5.58
CA MET A 154 3.43 7.62 4.95
C MET A 154 2.41 8.38 5.80
N GLY A 155 2.02 9.56 5.32
CA GLY A 155 0.92 10.35 5.87
C GLY A 155 -0.43 9.72 5.56
N ILE A 156 -1.30 9.67 6.55
CA ILE A 156 -2.66 9.13 6.44
C ILE A 156 -3.63 10.18 6.96
N THR A 157 -4.55 10.62 6.10
CA THR A 157 -5.52 11.67 6.44
C THR A 157 -6.90 11.35 5.87
N ALA A 158 -7.99 11.89 6.44
CA ALA A 158 -9.26 11.98 5.71
C ALA A 158 -9.61 13.41 5.27
N VAL A 159 -8.65 14.33 5.37
CA VAL A 159 -8.74 15.59 4.65
C VAL A 159 -8.26 15.34 3.22
N TRP A 160 -8.92 15.93 2.22
CA TRP A 160 -8.55 15.73 0.82
C TRP A 160 -7.13 16.27 0.57
N SER A 161 -6.32 15.57 -0.23
CA SER A 161 -4.95 15.96 -0.60
C SER A 161 -4.80 16.00 -2.11
N ALA A 162 -4.18 17.04 -2.66
CA ALA A 162 -3.92 17.18 -4.10
C ALA A 162 -2.66 18.02 -4.37
N CYS A 163 -1.92 17.71 -5.42
CA CYS A 163 -0.66 18.34 -5.82
C CYS A 163 -0.92 19.31 -6.94
N TYR A 164 -0.12 20.36 -6.94
CA TYR A 164 -0.28 21.45 -7.89
C TYR A 164 0.38 21.17 -9.25
N SER A 165 1.02 20.01 -9.45
CA SER A 165 1.98 19.86 -10.55
C SER A 165 1.55 19.01 -11.75
N ASN A 166 0.31 18.56 -11.90
CA ASN A 166 -0.24 18.26 -13.23
C ASN A 166 -1.76 18.03 -13.23
N LYS A 167 -2.39 18.46 -14.32
CA LYS A 167 -3.80 18.20 -14.63
C LYS A 167 -4.05 16.69 -14.66
N ASN A 168 -4.64 16.14 -13.60
CA ASN A 168 -5.64 15.07 -13.62
C ASN A 168 -6.03 14.69 -12.18
N ASP A 169 -7.33 14.40 -11.99
CA ASP A 169 -7.95 13.93 -10.76
C ASP A 169 -7.44 12.55 -10.30
N THR A 170 -6.23 12.45 -9.79
CA THR A 170 -5.70 11.20 -9.21
C THR A 170 -6.16 11.03 -7.76
N LEU A 171 -6.52 9.80 -7.38
CA LEU A 171 -7.00 9.44 -6.03
C LEU A 171 -5.93 9.59 -4.95
N THR A 172 -4.66 9.45 -5.33
CA THR A 172 -3.49 9.63 -4.48
C THR A 172 -2.30 10.17 -5.23
N GLU A 173 -1.36 10.76 -4.51
CA GLU A 173 -0.15 11.36 -5.03
C GLU A 173 1.04 11.06 -4.11
N HIS A 174 2.18 10.78 -4.73
CA HIS A 174 3.38 10.35 -4.03
C HIS A 174 4.55 11.29 -4.31
N PHE A 175 5.30 11.62 -3.28
CA PHE A 175 6.58 12.30 -3.41
C PHE A 175 7.71 11.29 -3.46
N LEU A 176 7.93 10.80 -4.68
CA LEU A 176 8.99 9.84 -5.01
C LEU A 176 10.41 10.36 -4.68
N SER A 177 10.60 11.67 -4.47
CA SER A 177 11.94 12.27 -4.34
C SER A 177 12.46 12.45 -2.90
N ALA A 178 11.64 12.23 -1.86
CA ALA A 178 12.05 12.50 -0.47
C ALA A 178 11.69 11.40 0.54
N GLY A 179 11.25 10.23 0.08
CA GLY A 179 10.81 9.16 0.99
C GLY A 179 9.47 9.45 1.66
N MET A 180 8.60 10.24 1.03
CA MET A 180 7.34 10.67 1.63
C MET A 180 6.14 10.36 0.73
N GLY A 181 5.08 9.80 1.31
CA GLY A 181 3.79 9.62 0.66
C GLY A 181 2.68 10.17 1.53
N VAL A 182 1.58 10.64 0.95
CA VAL A 182 0.38 11.05 1.71
C VAL A 182 -0.84 10.44 1.04
N PHE A 183 -1.62 9.71 1.83
CA PHE A 183 -2.87 9.11 1.39
C PHE A 183 -4.07 9.80 2.07
N SER A 184 -5.08 10.12 1.26
CA SER A 184 -6.33 10.70 1.71
C SER A 184 -7.53 9.78 1.52
N PHE A 185 -8.36 9.66 2.56
CA PHE A 185 -9.65 8.97 2.51
C PHE A 185 -10.81 9.82 2.03
N ALA A 186 -10.62 11.13 1.79
CA ALA A 186 -11.75 12.03 1.59
C ALA A 186 -12.66 11.61 0.42
N ARG A 187 -12.10 11.03 -0.65
CA ARG A 187 -12.88 10.57 -1.81
C ARG A 187 -13.75 9.34 -1.53
N TYR A 188 -13.50 8.59 -0.46
CA TYR A 188 -14.34 7.45 -0.05
C TYR A 188 -15.60 7.89 0.72
N ASP A 189 -15.80 9.20 0.94
CA ASP A 189 -17.07 9.75 1.42
C ASP A 189 -18.05 9.85 0.24
N ASP A 190 -19.19 9.16 0.28
CA ASP A 190 -20.24 9.26 -0.74
C ASP A 190 -20.75 10.71 -0.89
N ASN A 191 -20.59 11.55 0.13
CA ASN A 191 -20.95 12.96 0.11
C ASN A 191 -19.83 13.89 -0.39
N PHE A 192 -18.70 13.34 -0.84
CA PHE A 192 -17.51 14.11 -1.22
C PHE A 192 -17.81 15.21 -2.25
N TYR A 193 -18.70 14.94 -3.22
CA TYR A 193 -19.08 15.91 -4.27
C TYR A 193 -20.35 16.72 -3.95
N ILE A 194 -21.03 16.43 -2.84
CA ILE A 194 -22.35 16.98 -2.53
C ILE A 194 -22.25 18.12 -1.50
N ARG A 195 -21.20 18.15 -0.66
CA ARG A 195 -21.05 19.12 0.42
C ARG A 195 -19.82 20.00 0.24
N SER A 196 -19.98 21.30 0.53
CA SER A 196 -18.87 22.24 0.57
C SER A 196 -18.18 22.22 1.94
N TYR A 197 -16.85 22.20 1.95
CA TYR A 197 -16.05 22.36 3.17
C TYR A 197 -16.24 23.75 3.82
N SER A 198 -16.68 24.75 3.04
CA SER A 198 -17.05 26.09 3.56
C SER A 198 -18.20 26.02 4.56
N ASP A 199 -19.13 25.09 4.37
CA ASP A 199 -20.34 24.98 5.20
C ASP A 199 -20.06 24.26 6.53
N LEU A 200 -18.90 23.59 6.62
CA LEU A 200 -18.42 22.91 7.82
C LEU A 200 -17.57 23.83 8.71
N TRP A 201 -17.04 24.93 8.16
CA TRP A 201 -16.13 25.85 8.85
C TRP A 201 -16.72 26.52 10.12
N PRO A 202 -18.02 26.91 10.17
CA PRO A 202 -18.58 27.54 11.36
C PRO A 202 -18.91 26.55 12.50
N CYS A 203 -18.90 25.24 12.24
CA CYS A 203 -19.42 24.21 13.16
C CYS A 203 -18.33 23.22 13.66
N LEU A 204 -17.05 23.60 13.62
CA LEU A 204 -15.94 22.73 14.03
C LEU A 204 -15.77 22.65 15.56
N GLU A 205 -16.75 22.07 16.25
CA GLU A 205 -16.40 20.96 17.13
C GLU A 205 -16.02 19.80 16.19
N MET A 206 -14.74 19.74 15.84
CA MET A 206 -14.11 18.85 14.85
C MET A 206 -14.28 17.34 15.14
N ASP A 207 -15.08 17.02 16.16
CA ASP A 207 -15.36 15.69 16.66
C ASP A 207 -16.48 14.97 15.89
N CYS A 208 -17.37 15.68 15.17
CA CYS A 208 -18.53 15.06 14.51
C CYS A 208 -18.28 14.51 13.09
N TYR A 209 -17.29 15.02 12.35
CA TYR A 209 -17.04 14.61 10.95
C TYR A 209 -16.59 13.15 10.84
N TRP A 210 -15.73 12.71 11.77
CA TRP A 210 -15.24 11.34 11.81
C TRP A 210 -16.25 10.35 12.38
N PHE A 211 -17.07 10.74 13.37
CA PHE A 211 -18.16 9.90 13.88
C PHE A 211 -19.13 9.47 12.77
N ARG A 212 -19.23 10.25 11.68
CA ARG A 212 -20.05 9.94 10.50
C ARG A 212 -19.33 9.18 9.40
N LEU A 213 -18.00 9.32 9.27
CA LEU A 213 -17.18 8.49 8.36
C LEU A 213 -16.97 7.08 8.90
N ILE A 214 -16.99 6.87 10.23
CA ILE A 214 -16.79 5.56 10.88
C ILE A 214 -17.74 4.48 10.34
N PRO A 215 -19.07 4.69 10.21
CA PRO A 215 -19.97 3.74 9.55
C PRO A 215 -19.57 3.39 8.11
N TYR A 216 -18.98 4.32 7.35
CA TYR A 216 -18.56 4.11 5.96
C TYR A 216 -17.19 3.43 5.84
N ILE A 217 -16.28 3.65 6.81
CA ILE A 217 -15.06 2.86 7.03
C ILE A 217 -15.40 1.37 7.22
N TYR A 218 -16.60 1.07 7.75
CA TYR A 218 -17.12 -0.29 7.87
C TYR A 218 -17.92 -0.80 6.67
N ALA A 219 -18.53 0.07 5.86
CA ALA A 219 -19.46 -0.31 4.80
C ALA A 219 -18.78 -0.64 3.45
N TYR A 220 -17.59 -0.10 3.17
CA TYR A 220 -16.81 -0.39 1.95
C TYR A 220 -15.84 -1.58 2.15
N PRO A 221 -15.41 -2.31 1.09
CA PRO A 221 -14.51 -3.45 1.19
C PRO A 221 -13.25 -3.07 1.98
N SER A 222 -13.17 -3.62 3.19
CA SER A 222 -12.21 -3.22 4.23
C SER A 222 -10.75 -3.52 3.89
N SER A 223 -10.45 -4.14 2.74
CA SER A 223 -9.10 -4.33 2.21
C SER A 223 -8.49 -3.04 1.61
N VAL A 224 -9.28 -2.05 1.23
CA VAL A 224 -8.81 -0.85 0.51
C VAL A 224 -7.72 -0.10 1.27
N TRP A 225 -7.86 0.04 2.58
CA TRP A 225 -6.85 0.66 3.46
C TRP A 225 -5.47 0.00 3.30
N PHE A 226 -5.48 -1.33 3.26
CA PHE A 226 -4.30 -2.17 3.17
C PHE A 226 -3.72 -2.18 1.75
N GLN A 227 -4.59 -2.20 0.73
CA GLN A 227 -4.17 -2.08 -0.67
C GLN A 227 -3.49 -0.74 -0.92
N MET A 228 -4.08 0.36 -0.46
CA MET A 228 -3.56 1.71 -0.65
C MET A 228 -2.23 1.89 0.07
N VAL A 229 -2.12 1.56 1.35
CA VAL A 229 -0.84 1.75 2.05
C VAL A 229 0.30 0.92 1.42
N THR A 230 0.01 -0.31 0.96
CA THR A 230 0.96 -1.16 0.24
C THR A 230 1.34 -0.56 -1.11
N HIS A 231 0.35 -0.04 -1.84
CA HIS A 231 0.57 0.67 -3.08
C HIS A 231 1.56 1.82 -2.86
N GLU A 232 1.31 2.63 -1.84
CA GLU A 232 2.00 3.90 -1.67
C GLU A 232 3.40 3.75 -1.09
N ILE A 233 3.56 2.82 -0.15
CA ILE A 233 4.89 2.43 0.32
C ILE A 233 5.69 1.80 -0.82
N GLY A 234 5.07 1.04 -1.72
CA GLY A 234 5.74 0.49 -2.91
C GLY A 234 6.41 1.56 -3.77
N HIS A 235 5.76 2.71 -3.91
CA HIS A 235 6.30 3.86 -4.63
C HIS A 235 7.53 4.49 -3.96
N ILE A 236 7.64 4.48 -2.62
CA ILE A 236 8.84 4.95 -1.90
C ILE A 236 10.10 4.20 -2.35
N PHE A 237 9.97 2.92 -2.74
CA PHE A 237 11.07 2.12 -3.29
C PHE A 237 11.31 2.33 -4.79
N GLY A 238 10.65 3.29 -5.44
CA GLY A 238 10.79 3.53 -6.87
C GLY A 238 10.08 2.49 -7.77
N VAL A 239 9.18 1.68 -7.21
CA VAL A 239 8.23 0.89 -8.00
C VAL A 239 7.22 1.86 -8.62
N LYS A 240 7.03 1.82 -9.94
CA LYS A 240 6.00 2.62 -10.63
C LYS A 240 4.70 1.82 -10.74
N TYR A 241 3.61 2.49 -11.14
CA TYR A 241 2.31 1.87 -11.33
C TYR A 241 2.41 0.60 -12.18
N CYS A 242 1.82 -0.49 -11.68
CA CYS A 242 1.77 -1.74 -12.40
C CYS A 242 0.64 -1.74 -13.43
N GLN A 243 0.95 -2.08 -14.67
CA GLN A 243 -0.03 -2.16 -15.76
C GLN A 243 0.19 -3.41 -16.61
N TRP A 244 0.74 -4.44 -15.98
CA TRP A 244 1.05 -5.69 -16.64
C TRP A 244 -0.02 -6.74 -16.38
N MET A 245 -0.45 -6.86 -15.12
CA MET A 245 -1.49 -7.77 -14.63
C MET A 245 -2.18 -7.10 -13.42
N GLN A 246 -3.31 -7.67 -12.97
CA GLN A 246 -3.94 -7.25 -11.72
C GLN A 246 -2.94 -7.34 -10.56
N CYS A 247 -2.78 -6.23 -9.85
CA CYS A 247 -1.76 -6.09 -8.82
C CYS A 247 -2.13 -4.99 -7.83
N VAL A 248 -1.73 -5.14 -6.57
CA VAL A 248 -1.87 -4.08 -5.56
C VAL A 248 -1.15 -2.78 -5.94
N ILE A 249 -0.07 -2.85 -6.74
CA ILE A 249 0.66 -1.67 -7.25
C ILE A 249 0.02 -1.07 -8.51
N GLN A 250 -1.13 -1.57 -8.96
CA GLN A 250 -1.84 -0.99 -10.10
C GLN A 250 -2.39 0.39 -9.74
N GLY A 251 -2.12 1.39 -10.58
CA GLY A 251 -2.66 2.74 -10.39
C GLY A 251 -4.16 2.79 -10.70
N SER A 252 -4.90 3.62 -9.96
CA SER A 252 -6.33 3.83 -10.15
C SER A 252 -6.68 5.31 -10.17
N ASN A 253 -7.55 5.71 -11.08
CA ASN A 253 -8.10 7.07 -11.15
C ASN A 253 -9.52 7.18 -10.57
N HIS A 254 -10.18 6.04 -10.31
CA HIS A 254 -11.56 5.98 -9.79
C HIS A 254 -11.66 4.97 -8.64
N LEU A 255 -12.50 5.26 -7.65
CA LEU A 255 -12.64 4.48 -6.41
C LEU A 255 -13.05 3.03 -6.72
N GLU A 256 -13.98 2.86 -7.67
CA GLU A 256 -14.40 1.54 -8.14
C GLU A 256 -13.25 0.69 -8.70
N HIS A 257 -12.23 1.34 -9.28
CA HIS A 257 -11.02 0.65 -9.74
C HIS A 257 -10.12 0.30 -8.57
N SER A 258 -10.05 1.16 -7.55
CA SER A 258 -9.29 0.88 -6.33
C SER A 258 -9.82 -0.36 -5.61
N ASP A 259 -11.15 -0.48 -5.49
CA ASP A 259 -11.82 -1.54 -4.73
C ASP A 259 -11.67 -2.93 -5.34
N ARG A 260 -11.56 -3.01 -6.67
CA ARG A 260 -11.40 -4.26 -7.41
C ARG A 260 -9.96 -4.75 -7.51
N ARG A 261 -8.96 -3.98 -7.03
CA ARG A 261 -7.57 -4.41 -7.06
C ARG A 261 -7.34 -5.57 -6.09
N PRO A 262 -6.59 -6.60 -6.48
CA PRO A 262 -6.17 -7.63 -5.54
C PRO A 262 -5.13 -7.07 -4.55
N LEU A 263 -4.94 -7.77 -3.44
CA LEU A 263 -3.82 -7.52 -2.51
C LEU A 263 -2.51 -8.17 -3.00
N ASP A 264 -2.59 -8.96 -4.06
CA ASP A 264 -1.50 -9.74 -4.64
C ASP A 264 -0.50 -8.88 -5.44
N LEU A 265 0.73 -9.39 -5.49
CA LEU A 265 1.78 -8.88 -6.35
C LEU A 265 1.94 -9.80 -7.56
N CYS A 266 1.85 -9.25 -8.77
CA CYS A 266 2.18 -9.96 -10.01
C CYS A 266 3.71 -9.98 -10.20
N LEU A 267 4.25 -9.55 -11.35
CA LEU A 267 5.71 -9.33 -11.54
C LEU A 267 6.33 -8.38 -10.50
N CYS A 268 5.51 -7.54 -9.85
CA CYS A 268 5.97 -6.69 -8.75
C CYS A 268 6.50 -7.50 -7.57
N LEU A 269 6.17 -8.80 -7.47
CA LEU A 269 6.76 -9.71 -6.50
C LEU A 269 8.27 -9.89 -6.76
N ARG A 270 8.68 -10.02 -8.03
CA ARG A 270 10.11 -10.06 -8.39
C ARG A 270 10.82 -8.75 -8.04
N LYS A 271 10.15 -7.61 -8.25
CA LYS A 271 10.68 -6.29 -7.86
C LYS A 271 10.87 -6.20 -6.35
N SER A 272 9.86 -6.61 -5.59
CA SER A 272 9.87 -6.65 -4.12
C SER A 272 11.00 -7.54 -3.58
N ARG A 273 11.18 -8.74 -4.15
CA ARG A 273 12.29 -9.65 -3.83
C ARG A 273 13.66 -8.98 -3.93
N VAL A 274 13.89 -8.19 -4.98
CA VAL A 274 15.18 -7.50 -5.16
C VAL A 274 15.38 -6.35 -4.19
N LEU A 275 14.31 -5.77 -3.63
CA LEU A 275 14.42 -4.78 -2.57
C LEU A 275 14.89 -5.41 -1.25
N ASN A 276 14.58 -6.70 -1.05
CA ASN A 276 15.00 -7.48 0.10
C ASN A 276 16.23 -8.35 -0.21
N THR A 277 17.38 -7.73 -0.50
CA THR A 277 18.60 -8.44 -0.95
C THR A 277 19.27 -9.33 0.09
N PHE A 278 18.84 -9.30 1.36
CA PHE A 278 19.56 -9.93 2.47
C PHE A 278 19.00 -11.27 2.92
N GLN A 279 17.93 -11.77 2.30
CA GLN A 279 17.25 -12.99 2.76
C GLN A 279 17.02 -14.01 1.65
N THR A 280 17.61 -15.19 1.82
CA THR A 280 17.12 -16.43 1.21
C THR A 280 15.69 -16.65 1.73
N HIS A 281 14.77 -17.17 0.91
CA HIS A 281 13.35 -17.40 1.28
C HIS A 281 12.48 -16.15 1.45
N CYS A 282 12.77 -15.07 0.73
CA CYS A 282 12.05 -13.81 0.92
C CYS A 282 10.53 -13.88 0.64
N ILE A 283 10.09 -14.71 -0.31
CA ILE A 283 8.69 -14.80 -0.74
C ILE A 283 7.86 -15.67 0.21
N SER A 284 8.42 -16.77 0.70
CA SER A 284 7.74 -17.60 1.70
C SER A 284 7.61 -16.87 3.03
N ARG A 285 8.64 -16.16 3.49
CA ARG A 285 8.55 -15.30 4.68
C ARG A 285 7.46 -14.23 4.56
N LEU A 286 7.35 -13.59 3.39
CA LEU A 286 6.25 -12.67 3.10
C LEU A 286 4.89 -13.38 3.25
N SER A 287 4.75 -14.55 2.63
CA SER A 287 3.51 -15.33 2.67
C SER A 287 3.14 -15.74 4.10
N GLN A 288 4.11 -16.24 4.88
CA GLN A 288 3.91 -16.65 6.27
C GLN A 288 3.52 -15.48 7.17
N THR A 289 4.23 -14.34 7.09
CA THR A 289 3.95 -13.17 7.94
C THR A 289 2.57 -12.58 7.66
N LEU A 290 2.18 -12.49 6.38
CA LEU A 290 0.84 -12.05 5.99
C LEU A 290 -0.25 -13.04 6.41
N LEU A 291 -0.03 -14.35 6.24
CA LEU A 291 -0.97 -15.38 6.72
C LEU A 291 -1.16 -15.30 8.22
N ARG A 292 -0.06 -15.20 8.98
CA ARG A 292 -0.10 -15.00 10.44
C ARG A 292 -0.87 -13.74 10.79
N TRP A 293 -0.68 -12.63 10.07
CA TRP A 293 -1.48 -11.42 10.31
C TRP A 293 -2.97 -11.68 10.03
N ILE A 294 -3.35 -12.29 8.90
CA ILE A 294 -4.75 -12.56 8.55
C ILE A 294 -5.41 -13.47 9.59
N GLU A 295 -4.71 -14.50 10.05
CA GLU A 295 -5.24 -15.52 10.97
C GLU A 295 -5.21 -15.06 12.43
N LYS A 296 -4.26 -14.19 12.80
CA LYS A 296 -4.18 -13.57 14.13
C LYS A 296 -5.35 -12.60 14.31
N GLY A 297 -6.27 -12.99 15.20
CA GLY A 297 -7.51 -12.26 15.50
C GLY A 297 -8.78 -12.96 15.02
N GLY A 298 -8.68 -14.10 14.34
CA GLY A 298 -9.84 -14.96 14.02
C GLY A 298 -10.30 -15.87 15.17
N THR A 299 -9.53 -15.97 16.26
CA THR A 299 -9.81 -16.81 17.42
C THR A 299 -10.39 -15.98 18.57
N ALA A 300 -11.72 -16.00 18.70
CA ALA A 300 -12.59 -15.84 19.89
C ALA A 300 -12.33 -14.79 21.01
N ASN A 301 -11.19 -14.07 21.04
CA ASN A 301 -10.81 -13.11 22.10
C ASN A 301 -10.62 -11.68 21.57
N SER A 302 -11.03 -11.37 20.35
CA SER A 302 -11.11 -9.98 19.88
C SER A 302 -12.25 -9.27 20.61
N GLU A 303 -12.03 -8.04 21.06
CA GLU A 303 -13.06 -7.20 21.67
C GLU A 303 -14.37 -7.29 20.86
N PRO A 304 -15.52 -7.66 21.48
CA PRO A 304 -16.75 -8.05 20.76
C PRO A 304 -17.36 -6.94 19.89
N TYR A 305 -16.83 -5.71 19.97
CA TYR A 305 -17.38 -4.53 19.32
C TYR A 305 -16.71 -4.14 17.99
N CYS A 306 -15.57 -4.73 17.61
CA CYS A 306 -14.92 -4.42 16.33
C CYS A 306 -14.02 -5.59 15.86
N PRO A 307 -14.56 -6.59 15.14
CA PRO A 307 -13.76 -7.69 14.62
C PRO A 307 -12.83 -7.23 13.49
N LYS A 308 -11.68 -7.91 13.37
CA LYS A 308 -10.72 -7.64 12.29
C LYS A 308 -11.35 -7.97 10.93
N PRO A 309 -11.25 -7.10 9.93
CA PRO A 309 -11.80 -7.36 8.60
C PRO A 309 -10.97 -8.42 7.86
N THR A 310 -11.31 -9.69 8.03
CA THR A 310 -10.62 -10.81 7.37
C THR A 310 -11.37 -11.35 6.15
N LEU A 311 -12.66 -11.01 6.00
CA LEU A 311 -13.49 -11.47 4.88
C LEU A 311 -12.94 -11.03 3.51
N PRO A 312 -12.53 -9.76 3.29
CA PRO A 312 -11.95 -9.35 2.01
C PRO A 312 -10.57 -9.98 1.72
N PHE A 313 -9.95 -10.61 2.72
CA PHE A 313 -8.65 -11.25 2.59
C PHE A 313 -8.75 -12.73 2.22
N GLN A 314 -9.94 -13.30 2.01
CA GLN A 314 -10.09 -14.73 1.76
C GLN A 314 -9.35 -15.21 0.50
N THR A 315 -9.54 -14.53 -0.63
CA THR A 315 -8.83 -14.86 -1.87
C THR A 315 -7.33 -14.68 -1.69
N PHE A 316 -6.91 -13.59 -1.05
CA PHE A 316 -5.50 -13.33 -0.75
C PHE A 316 -4.89 -14.43 0.15
N ARG A 317 -5.63 -14.88 1.17
CA ARG A 317 -5.23 -15.96 2.07
C ARG A 317 -5.04 -17.28 1.32
N GLN A 318 -5.93 -17.61 0.40
CA GLN A 318 -5.80 -18.82 -0.44
C GLN A 318 -4.56 -18.72 -1.31
N TRP A 319 -4.31 -17.55 -1.92
CA TRP A 319 -3.11 -17.32 -2.70
C TRP A 319 -1.83 -17.45 -1.87
N LEU A 320 -1.76 -16.85 -0.69
CA LEU A 320 -0.58 -16.95 0.18
C LEU A 320 -0.30 -18.41 0.60
N ARG A 321 -1.33 -19.23 0.81
CA ARG A 321 -1.16 -20.68 1.07
C ARG A 321 -0.62 -21.40 -0.15
N ARG A 322 -1.16 -21.09 -1.33
CA ARG A 322 -0.66 -21.61 -2.60
C ARG A 322 0.81 -21.26 -2.83
N CYS A 323 1.23 -20.04 -2.47
CA CYS A 323 2.63 -19.64 -2.52
C CYS A 323 3.52 -20.56 -1.68
N LEU A 324 3.11 -20.90 -0.45
CA LEU A 324 3.85 -21.79 0.44
C LEU A 324 3.89 -23.23 -0.10
N GLU A 325 2.78 -23.74 -0.63
CA GLU A 325 2.73 -25.05 -1.29
C GLU A 325 3.69 -25.15 -2.47
N ILE A 326 3.76 -24.12 -3.32
CA ILE A 326 4.67 -24.11 -4.48
C ILE A 326 6.13 -24.11 -4.03
N LEU A 327 6.44 -23.39 -2.94
CA LEU A 327 7.77 -23.27 -2.37
C LEU A 327 8.17 -24.48 -1.50
N ASP A 328 7.28 -25.46 -1.32
CA ASP A 328 7.47 -26.61 -0.42
C ASP A 328 7.81 -26.18 1.02
N GLU A 329 7.19 -25.10 1.49
CA GLU A 329 7.39 -24.56 2.83
C GLU A 329 6.13 -24.71 3.69
N VAL A 330 6.32 -25.14 4.95
CA VAL A 330 5.22 -25.28 5.91
C VAL A 330 5.04 -23.96 6.67
N LEU A 331 3.79 -23.64 7.00
CA LEU A 331 3.50 -22.50 7.89
C LEU A 331 4.04 -22.81 9.30
N GLU A 332 5.20 -22.26 9.62
CA GLU A 332 5.75 -22.36 10.97
C GLU A 332 4.88 -21.55 11.95
N TRP A 333 4.32 -22.20 12.96
CA TRP A 333 3.68 -21.52 14.10
C TRP A 333 4.70 -21.47 15.24
N SER A 334 5.62 -20.51 15.22
CA SER A 334 6.57 -20.33 16.32
C SER A 334 5.81 -20.02 17.62
N HIS A 335 5.63 -21.03 18.47
CA HIS A 335 5.22 -20.87 19.86
C HIS A 335 6.44 -20.37 20.66
N SER A 336 6.73 -19.07 20.66
CA SER A 336 7.47 -18.37 21.72
C SER A 336 7.84 -16.93 21.33
N GLY A 337 7.61 -16.02 22.28
CA GLY A 337 8.51 -14.93 22.70
C GLY A 337 9.04 -13.92 21.67
N ASN A 338 8.66 -12.66 21.86
CA ASN A 338 9.41 -11.43 21.52
C ASN A 338 10.54 -11.57 20.48
N VAL A 339 10.25 -11.23 19.24
CA VAL A 339 11.26 -10.92 18.20
C VAL A 339 11.35 -9.39 18.01
N TYR A 340 11.30 -8.63 19.12
CA TYR A 340 11.37 -7.16 19.11
C TYR A 340 12.50 -6.60 20.01
N ASP A 341 13.62 -7.31 20.08
CA ASP A 341 14.87 -6.73 20.60
C ASP A 341 15.99 -7.05 19.61
N LEU A 342 16.14 -6.19 18.59
CA LEU A 342 17.40 -5.90 17.87
C LEU A 342 17.30 -4.54 17.18
#